data_AF-A0A519RLA5-F1
#
_entry.id   AF-A0A519RLA5-F1
#
_cell.length_a   1.000
_cell.length_b   1.000
_cell.length_c   1.000
_cell.angle_alpha   90.00
_cell.angle_beta   90.00
_cell.angle_gamma   90.00
#
_symmetry.space_group_name_H-M   'P 1'
#
loop_
_entity.id
_entity.type
_entity.pdbx_description
1 polymer ?
#
loop_
_entity_poly.entity_id
_entity_poly.type
_entity_poly.pdbx_seq_one_letter_code
_entity_poly.pdbx_strand_id
1 'polypeptide(L)'
;MTAWLVNGRVLNPADSFAENLLQFAGVELLILPVTAPFLTELVVADFALKMRPQQILPVHDGYLKPFFVQQRYDNYEPYFKKHNIAFLRLAEPGDSVTLA
;
A
#
# COMPACT_ATOMS: atom_id res chain seq x y z
N MET A 1 0.49 14.12 12.07
CA MET A 1 -0.25 13.35 11.06
C MET A 1 -0.92 12.18 11.75
N THR A 2 -2.11 11.77 11.30
CA THR A 2 -2.97 10.80 11.99
C THR A 2 -3.19 9.60 11.10
N ALA A 3 -2.94 8.39 11.62
CA ALA A 3 -3.29 7.13 10.97
C ALA A 3 -4.66 6.65 11.47
N TRP A 4 -5.35 5.89 10.63
CA TRP A 4 -6.68 5.35 10.92
C TRP A 4 -6.66 3.83 10.83
N LEU A 5 -7.08 3.18 11.91
CA LEU A 5 -7.32 1.75 11.96
C LEU A 5 -8.82 1.50 12.01
N VAL A 6 -9.39 0.97 10.93
CA VAL A 6 -10.83 0.72 10.81
C VAL A 6 -11.11 -0.74 11.15
N ASN A 7 -11.96 -0.94 12.17
CA ASN A 7 -12.38 -2.26 12.67
C ASN A 7 -11.23 -3.22 13.00
N GLY A 8 -10.03 -2.71 13.28
CA GLY A 8 -8.83 -3.53 13.49
C GLY A 8 -8.32 -4.26 12.25
N ARG A 9 -8.92 -4.03 11.06
CA ARG A 9 -8.68 -4.81 9.83
C ARG A 9 -7.99 -3.99 8.74
N VAL A 10 -8.33 -2.70 8.62
CA VAL A 10 -7.82 -1.82 7.57
C VAL A 10 -6.99 -0.70 8.19
N LEU A 11 -5.71 -0.60 7.81
CA LEU A 11 -4.85 0.51 8.21
C LEU A 11 -4.68 1.49 7.05
N ASN A 12 -5.01 2.76 7.30
CA ASN A 12 -4.59 3.88 6.49
C ASN A 12 -3.55 4.70 7.27
N PRO A 13 -2.26 4.64 6.92
CA PRO A 13 -1.20 5.37 7.61
C PRO A 13 -1.09 6.85 7.20
N ALA A 14 -2.02 7.36 6.36
CA ALA A 14 -1.84 8.59 5.60
C ALA A 14 -0.50 8.53 4.85
N ASP A 15 0.33 9.57 4.91
CA ASP A 15 1.63 9.62 4.22
C ASP A 15 2.80 9.11 5.10
N SER A 16 2.51 8.29 6.11
CA SER A 16 3.48 7.91 7.15
C SER A 16 4.04 6.50 6.97
N PHE A 17 5.33 6.37 7.25
CA PHE A 17 6.08 5.10 7.27
C PHE A 17 6.74 4.89 8.65
N ALA A 18 6.21 5.55 9.69
CA ALA A 18 6.80 5.57 11.02
C ALA A 18 6.77 4.20 11.71
N GLU A 19 7.83 3.88 12.47
CA GLU A 19 8.00 2.58 13.13
C GLU A 19 6.90 2.27 14.15
N ASN A 20 6.32 3.29 14.78
CA ASN A 20 5.22 3.08 15.71
C ASN A 20 3.96 2.50 15.05
N LEU A 21 3.84 2.52 13.71
CA LEU A 21 2.76 1.86 12.99
C LEU A 21 2.93 0.33 12.94
N LEU A 22 4.14 -0.19 13.16
CA LEU A 22 4.42 -1.62 13.11
C LEU A 22 3.70 -2.42 14.21
N GLN A 23 3.19 -1.74 15.24
CA GLN A 23 2.30 -2.36 16.24
C GLN A 23 1.00 -2.90 15.62
N PHE A 24 0.64 -2.46 14.42
CA PHE A 24 -0.52 -2.91 13.65
C PHE A 24 -0.12 -3.88 12.52
N ALA A 25 1.06 -4.50 12.57
CA ALA A 25 1.46 -5.49 11.58
C ALA A 25 0.50 -6.69 11.55
N GLY A 26 0.25 -7.26 10.37
CA GLY A 26 -0.67 -8.37 10.15
C GLY A 26 -2.11 -7.97 9.85
N VAL A 27 -2.39 -6.67 9.64
CA VAL A 27 -3.70 -6.19 9.18
C VAL A 27 -4.12 -6.85 7.86
N GLU A 28 -5.42 -6.95 7.65
CA GLU A 28 -5.97 -7.54 6.44
C GLU A 28 -5.71 -6.66 5.22
N LEU A 29 -5.90 -5.35 5.34
CA LEU A 29 -5.66 -4.40 4.27
C LEU A 29 -4.80 -3.24 4.74
N LEU A 30 -3.70 -2.99 4.03
CA LEU A 30 -2.90 -1.79 4.17
C LEU A 30 -3.15 -0.87 2.97
N ILE A 31 -3.66 0.33 3.24
CA ILE A 31 -3.70 1.41 2.24
C ILE A 31 -2.30 2.03 2.21
N LEU A 32 -1.58 1.88 1.11
CA LEU A 32 -0.14 2.13 1.05
C LEU A 32 0.19 3.24 0.04
N PRO A 33 0.75 4.39 0.48
CA PRO A 33 1.34 5.34 -0.45
C PRO A 33 2.46 4.68 -1.26
N VAL A 34 2.35 4.70 -2.59
CA VAL A 34 3.35 4.07 -3.48
C VAL A 34 4.23 5.08 -4.21
N THR A 35 3.94 6.37 -4.05
CA THR A 35 4.72 7.46 -4.63
C THR A 35 4.53 8.73 -3.83
N ALA A 36 5.60 9.52 -3.73
CA ALA A 36 5.60 10.89 -3.23
C ALA A 36 6.96 11.50 -3.62
N PRO A 37 7.15 12.83 -3.50
CA PRO A 37 8.49 13.42 -3.59
C PRO A 37 9.46 12.71 -2.63
N PHE A 38 10.61 12.29 -3.14
CA PHE A 38 11.67 11.59 -2.40
C PHE A 38 11.34 10.19 -1.86
N LEU A 39 10.11 9.69 -2.04
CA LEU A 39 9.74 8.32 -1.68
C LEU A 39 10.26 7.34 -2.73
N THR A 40 11.00 6.33 -2.28
CA THR A 40 11.55 5.29 -3.15
C THR A 40 10.78 3.98 -3.00
N GLU A 41 10.78 3.15 -4.05
CA GLU A 41 10.12 1.84 -4.00
C GLU A 41 10.72 0.93 -2.91
N LEU A 42 11.99 1.12 -2.56
CA LEU A 42 12.66 0.38 -1.48
C LEU A 42 12.09 0.73 -0.10
N VAL A 43 11.82 2.01 0.18
CA VAL A 43 11.20 2.43 1.45
C VAL A 43 9.78 1.88 1.55
N VAL A 44 9.03 1.93 0.45
CA VAL A 44 7.67 1.39 0.39
C VAL A 44 7.67 -0.12 0.63
N ALA A 45 8.56 -0.84 -0.05
CA ALA A 45 8.74 -2.27 0.10
C ALA A 45 9.15 -2.66 1.53
N ASP A 46 10.16 -2.02 2.10
CA ASP A 46 10.63 -2.31 3.46
C ASP A 46 9.52 -2.16 4.50
N PHE A 47 8.76 -1.07 4.43
CA PHE A 47 7.64 -0.84 5.34
C PHE A 47 6.53 -1.88 5.17
N ALA A 48 6.11 -2.16 3.94
CA ALA A 48 5.10 -3.17 3.66
C ALA A 48 5.52 -4.57 4.14
N LEU A 49 6.80 -4.94 3.96
CA LEU A 49 7.33 -6.20 4.46
C LEU A 49 7.37 -6.29 5.98
N LYS A 50 7.64 -5.18 6.69
CA LYS A 50 7.56 -5.14 8.17
C LYS A 50 6.11 -5.20 8.65
N MET A 51 5.21 -4.51 7.95
CA MET A 51 3.77 -4.51 8.23
C MET A 51 3.11 -5.86 7.97
N ARG A 52 3.62 -6.67 7.04
CA ARG A 52 3.09 -8.01 6.68
C ARG A 52 1.56 -8.05 6.51
N PRO A 53 0.94 -7.12 5.75
CA PRO A 53 -0.50 -7.16 5.55
C PRO A 53 -0.89 -8.36 4.68
N GLN A 54 -2.15 -8.79 4.72
CA GLN A 54 -2.63 -9.79 3.78
C GLN A 54 -2.75 -9.20 2.36
N GLN A 55 -3.17 -7.93 2.28
CA GLN A 55 -3.46 -7.22 1.05
C GLN A 55 -2.98 -5.77 1.12
N ILE A 56 -2.60 -5.21 -0.01
CA ILE A 56 -2.22 -3.81 -0.19
C ILE A 56 -3.17 -3.15 -1.18
N LEU A 57 -3.69 -1.97 -0.81
CA LEU A 57 -4.31 -1.03 -1.72
C LEU A 57 -3.35 0.14 -1.97
N PRO A 58 -2.69 0.22 -3.14
CA PRO A 58 -1.82 1.34 -3.49
C PRO A 58 -2.61 2.65 -3.63
N VAL A 59 -2.02 3.74 -3.15
CA VAL A 59 -2.56 5.11 -3.27
C VAL A 59 -1.45 6.13 -3.49
N HIS A 60 -1.84 7.40 -3.58
CA HIS A 60 -0.96 8.58 -3.73
C HIS A 60 -0.35 8.73 -5.13
N ASP A 61 -0.78 7.93 -6.10
CA ASP A 61 -0.30 7.93 -7.49
C ASP A 61 -1.21 8.63 -8.51
N GLY A 62 -2.32 9.22 -8.06
CA GLY A 62 -3.28 9.90 -8.94
C GLY A 62 -2.74 11.12 -9.71
N TYR A 63 -1.55 11.63 -9.36
CA TYR A 63 -0.88 12.71 -10.10
C TYR A 63 0.08 12.20 -11.19
N LEU A 64 0.35 10.89 -11.24
CA LEU A 64 1.24 10.29 -12.23
C LEU A 64 0.54 10.11 -13.57
N LYS A 65 1.31 10.12 -14.66
CA LYS A 65 0.78 9.70 -15.97
C LYS A 65 0.45 8.20 -15.92
N PRO A 66 -0.61 7.74 -16.62
CA PRO A 66 -1.06 6.34 -16.54
C PRO A 66 0.03 5.29 -16.76
N PHE A 67 0.93 5.52 -17.72
CA PHE A 67 2.02 4.57 -18.00
C PHE A 67 3.03 4.45 -16.86
N PHE A 68 3.24 5.50 -16.05
CA PHE A 68 4.09 5.42 -14.87
C PHE A 68 3.41 4.65 -13.72
N VAL A 69 2.08 4.76 -13.59
CA VAL A 69 1.30 3.96 -12.64
C VAL A 69 1.41 2.48 -13.01
N GLN A 70 1.18 2.14 -14.28
CA GLN A 70 1.29 0.78 -14.78
C GLN A 70 2.68 0.19 -14.52
N GLN A 71 3.74 0.88 -14.93
CA GLN A 71 5.13 0.45 -14.70
C GLN A 71 5.41 0.19 -13.23
N ARG A 72 4.90 1.04 -12.33
CA ARG A 72 5.10 0.90 -10.89
C ARG A 72 4.37 -0.30 -10.31
N TYR A 73 3.13 -0.53 -10.73
CA TYR A 73 2.36 -1.69 -10.32
C TYR A 73 2.99 -2.99 -10.84
N ASP A 74 3.57 -2.95 -12.05
CA ASP A 74 4.31 -4.08 -12.63
C ASP A 74 5.59 -4.41 -11.85
N ASN A 75 6.15 -3.46 -11.09
CA ASN A 75 7.24 -3.71 -10.16
C ASN A 75 6.75 -4.26 -8.82
N TYR A 76 5.76 -3.61 -8.20
CA TYR A 76 5.29 -3.95 -6.86
C TYR A 76 4.54 -5.27 -6.77
N GLU A 77 3.62 -5.52 -7.69
CA GLU A 77 2.75 -6.70 -7.65
C GLU A 77 3.56 -8.01 -7.62
N PRO A 78 4.50 -8.28 -8.55
CA PRO A 78 5.28 -9.51 -8.50
C PRO A 78 6.22 -9.57 -7.29
N TYR A 79 6.67 -8.42 -6.78
CA TYR A 79 7.48 -8.37 -5.57
C TYR A 79 6.67 -8.79 -4.33
N PHE A 80 5.53 -8.13 -4.07
CA PHE A 80 4.68 -8.43 -2.92
C PHE A 80 4.06 -9.83 -2.99
N LYS A 81 3.71 -10.31 -4.19
CA LYS A 81 3.22 -11.67 -4.40
C LYS A 81 4.21 -12.73 -3.93
N LYS A 82 5.52 -12.53 -4.11
CA LYS A 82 6.56 -13.46 -3.60
C LYS A 82 6.59 -13.53 -2.07
N HIS A 83 6.09 -12.48 -1.41
CA HIS A 83 5.98 -12.40 0.05
C HIS A 83 4.57 -12.75 0.57
N ASN A 84 3.72 -13.35 -0.28
CA ASN A 84 2.34 -13.71 0.03
C ASN A 84 1.45 -12.51 0.42
N ILE A 85 1.74 -11.34 -0.13
CA ILE A 85 0.93 -10.12 0.04
C ILE A 85 0.21 -9.85 -1.29
N ALA A 86 -1.12 -9.80 -1.28
CA ALA A 86 -1.90 -9.44 -2.46
C ALA A 86 -1.78 -7.94 -2.76
N PHE A 87 -1.64 -7.55 -4.02
CA PHE A 87 -1.55 -6.15 -4.43
C PHE A 87 -2.75 -5.80 -5.31
N LEU A 88 -3.62 -4.91 -4.82
CA LEU A 88 -4.92 -4.62 -5.42
C LEU A 88 -4.80 -3.46 -6.41
N ARG A 89 -4.74 -3.77 -7.71
CA ARG A 89 -4.60 -2.77 -8.78
C ARG A 89 -5.94 -2.09 -9.11
N LEU A 90 -6.47 -1.30 -8.18
CA LEU A 90 -7.55 -0.37 -8.53
C LEU A 90 -6.95 0.67 -9.47
N ALA A 91 -7.33 0.61 -10.75
CA ALA A 91 -6.67 1.35 -11.82
C ALA A 91 -7.46 2.60 -12.20
N GLU A 92 -8.78 2.59 -11.99
CA GLU A 92 -9.67 3.66 -12.42
C GLU A 92 -10.41 4.31 -11.23
N PRO A 93 -10.62 5.63 -11.23
CA PRO A 93 -11.44 6.29 -10.23
C PRO A 93 -12.86 5.69 -10.18
N GLY A 94 -13.30 5.29 -8.99
CA GLY A 94 -14.58 4.63 -8.77
C GLY A 94 -14.48 3.11 -8.60
N ASP A 95 -13.32 2.51 -8.88
CA ASP A 95 -13.04 1.13 -8.54
C ASP A 95 -13.14 0.89 -7.02
N SER A 96 -13.50 -0.34 -6.65
CA SER A 96 -13.65 -0.72 -5.24
C SER A 96 -13.20 -2.16 -4.99
N VAL A 97 -12.89 -2.45 -3.73
CA VAL A 97 -12.62 -3.79 -3.23
C VAL A 97 -13.48 -4.05 -1.99
N THR A 98 -14.03 -5.26 -1.91
CA THR A 98 -14.78 -5.72 -0.74
C THR A 98 -13.93 -6.72 0.03
N LEU A 99 -13.80 -6.49 1.34
CA LEU A 99 -13.16 -7.40 2.27
C LEU A 99 -14.19 -8.42 2.79
N ALA A 100 -13.73 -9.66 3.04
CA ALA A 100 -14.60 -10.79 3.38
C ALA A 100 -15.18 -10.74 4.80
#